data_AF-A0A850BLB6-F1
#
_entry.id   AF-A0A850BLB6-F1
#
_cell.length_a   1.000
_cell.length_b   1.000
_cell.length_c   1.000
_cell.angle_alpha   90.00
_cell.angle_beta   90.00
_cell.angle_gamma   90.00
#
_symmetry.space_group_name_H-M   'P 1'
#
loop_
_entity.id
_entity.type
_entity.pdbx_description
1 polymer ?
#
loop_
_entity_poly.entity_id
_entity_poly.type
_entity_poly.pdbx_seq_one_letter_code
_entity_poly.pdbx_strand_id
1 'polypeptide(L)'
;MATKFESFLSEKKIDPRRVLAASHDLEKLRPEDRAIRLAKRAARKSEDGGKKKEGLAAEKPRSGRPVTDRALKAALTGKEVSGPMKTRLLKAVNHLLEQKKQEKVDLRALFEMPSKGGKRAAAAEESA
;
A
#
# COMPACT_ATOMS: atom_id res chain seq x y z
N MET A 1 17.79 3.03 -17.20
CA MET A 1 17.27 1.64 -17.20
C MET A 1 15.81 1.70 -16.81
N ALA A 2 14.92 1.07 -17.58
CA ALA A 2 13.51 0.99 -17.21
C ALA A 2 13.38 0.12 -15.95
N THR A 3 12.58 0.57 -14.99
CA THR A 3 12.35 -0.21 -13.77
C THR A 3 11.40 -1.36 -14.02
N LYS A 4 11.44 -2.39 -13.17
CA LYS A 4 10.46 -3.50 -13.19
C LYS A 4 9.01 -3.01 -13.13
N PHE A 5 8.78 -1.90 -12.40
CA PHE A 5 7.47 -1.29 -12.29
C PHE A 5 7.05 -0.61 -13.61
N GLU A 6 7.95 0.15 -14.23
CA GLU A 6 7.70 0.83 -15.50
C GLU A 6 7.52 -0.17 -16.67
N SER A 7 8.33 -1.23 -16.72
CA SER A 7 8.18 -2.30 -17.70
C SER A 7 6.85 -3.03 -17.53
N PHE A 8 6.43 -3.29 -16.29
CA PHE A 8 5.12 -3.89 -16.02
C PHE A 8 3.95 -3.01 -16.49
N LEU A 9 4.00 -1.71 -16.21
CA LEU A 9 2.94 -0.79 -16.62
C LEU A 9 2.85 -0.68 -18.15
N SER A 10 3.99 -0.62 -18.85
CA SER A 10 4.01 -0.58 -20.31
C SER A 10 3.51 -1.90 -20.93
N GLU A 11 3.92 -3.05 -20.41
CA GLU A 11 3.46 -4.38 -20.87
C GLU A 11 1.93 -4.51 -20.73
N LYS A 12 1.38 -4.12 -19.57
CA LYS A 12 -0.07 -4.17 -19.33
C LYS A 12 -0.82 -2.97 -19.91
N LYS A 13 -0.15 -2.07 -20.64
CA LYS A 13 -0.72 -0.85 -21.23
C LYS A 13 -1.49 -0.02 -20.20
N ILE A 14 -0.93 0.16 -19.01
CA ILE A 14 -1.49 0.94 -17.92
C ILE A 14 -0.82 2.30 -17.91
N ASP A 15 -1.62 3.36 -18.09
CA ASP A 15 -1.13 4.73 -17.92
C ASP A 15 -0.87 5.02 -16.42
N PRO A 16 0.33 5.50 -16.05
CA PRO A 16 0.65 5.89 -14.67
C PRO A 16 -0.37 6.87 -14.06
N ARG A 17 -1.00 7.75 -14.85
CA ARG A 17 -2.03 8.69 -14.38
C ARG A 17 -3.27 7.96 -13.85
N ARG A 18 -3.64 6.83 -14.46
CA ARG A 18 -4.77 6.02 -13.99
C ARG A 18 -4.47 5.35 -12.66
N VAL A 19 -3.20 5.04 -12.38
CA VAL A 19 -2.78 4.50 -11.08
C VAL A 19 -3.01 5.52 -9.96
N LEU A 20 -2.76 6.80 -10.23
CA LEU A 20 -3.03 7.88 -9.27
C LEU A 20 -4.53 8.02 -8.99
N ALA A 21 -5.34 8.08 -10.04
CA ALA A 21 -6.79 8.18 -9.92
C ALA A 21 -7.38 6.99 -9.14
N ALA A 22 -7.01 5.76 -9.54
CA ALA A 22 -7.44 4.55 -8.85
C ALA A 22 -7.01 4.54 -7.38
N SER A 23 -5.77 4.94 -7.07
CA SER A 23 -5.32 5.04 -5.68
C SER A 23 -6.13 6.06 -4.88
N HIS A 24 -6.49 7.18 -5.50
CA HIS A 24 -7.27 8.22 -4.84
C HIS A 24 -8.67 7.70 -4.47
N ASP A 25 -9.34 7.00 -5.38
CA ASP A 25 -10.70 6.51 -5.14
C ASP A 25 -10.77 5.38 -4.11
N LEU A 26 -9.73 4.52 -4.07
CA LEU A 26 -9.64 3.40 -3.15
C LEU A 26 -9.22 3.82 -1.74
N GLU A 27 -8.32 4.79 -1.60
CA GLU A 27 -7.70 5.11 -0.31
C GLU A 27 -8.26 6.40 0.34
N LYS A 28 -9.05 7.21 -0.38
CA LYS A 28 -9.64 8.44 0.19
C LYS A 28 -10.57 8.11 1.37
N LEU A 29 -10.44 8.90 2.42
CA LEU A 29 -11.23 8.77 3.64
C LEU A 29 -12.70 9.18 3.37
N ARG A 30 -13.62 8.22 3.51
CA ARG A 30 -15.07 8.45 3.35
C ARG A 30 -15.73 8.82 4.68
N PRO A 31 -16.98 9.32 4.68
CA PRO A 31 -17.74 9.56 5.91
C PRO A 31 -17.85 8.32 6.80
N GLU A 32 -18.03 7.13 6.21
CA GLU A 32 -18.02 5.83 6.89
C GLU A 32 -16.73 5.61 7.71
N ASP A 33 -15.58 5.86 7.08
CA ASP A 33 -14.27 5.75 7.73
C ASP A 33 -14.11 6.75 8.88
N ARG A 34 -14.72 7.94 8.76
CA ARG A 34 -14.75 8.95 9.83
C ARG A 34 -15.59 8.48 11.01
N ALA A 35 -16.74 7.88 10.76
CA ALA A 35 -17.60 7.30 11.80
C ALA A 35 -16.87 6.18 12.57
N ILE A 36 -16.18 5.27 11.86
CA ILE A 36 -15.36 4.21 12.46
C ILE A 36 -14.26 4.81 13.36
N ARG A 37 -13.56 5.86 12.89
CA ARG A 37 -12.51 6.52 13.68
C ARG A 37 -13.07 7.21 14.93
N LEU A 38 -14.25 7.81 14.83
CA LEU A 38 -14.95 8.40 15.97
C LEU A 38 -15.34 7.32 16.97
N ALA A 39 -16.00 6.25 16.54
CA ALA A 39 -16.38 5.12 17.39
C ALA A 39 -15.17 4.52 18.12
N LYS A 40 -14.04 4.32 17.42
CA LYS A 40 -12.78 3.88 18.02
C LYS A 40 -12.22 4.86 19.04
N ARG A 41 -12.39 6.16 18.84
CA ARG A 41 -11.93 7.19 19.79
C ARG A 41 -12.84 7.22 21.02
N ALA A 42 -14.15 7.09 20.85
CA ALA A 42 -15.12 7.01 21.93
C ALA A 42 -14.87 5.76 22.80
N ALA A 43 -14.72 4.58 22.20
CA ALA A 43 -14.43 3.33 22.90
C ALA A 43 -13.08 3.30 23.64
N ARG A 44 -12.13 4.18 23.27
CA ARG A 44 -10.87 4.37 24.01
C ARG A 44 -11.04 5.26 25.24
N LYS A 45 -12.06 6.13 25.25
CA LYS A 45 -12.34 7.08 26.33
C LYS A 45 -13.34 6.56 27.37
N SER A 46 -14.08 5.50 27.04
CA SER A 46 -14.98 4.83 27.99
C SER A 46 -14.20 4.04 29.05
N GLU A 47 -14.79 3.91 30.24
CA GLU A 47 -14.16 3.34 31.45
C GLU A 47 -13.70 1.87 31.28
N ASP A 48 -14.29 1.11 30.35
CA ASP A 48 -13.91 -0.28 30.01
C ASP A 48 -12.60 -0.43 29.20
N GLY A 49 -11.85 0.65 28.99
CA GLY A 49 -10.46 0.57 28.55
C GLY A 49 -10.23 -0.17 27.22
N GLY A 50 -11.11 0.03 26.22
CA GLY A 50 -10.89 -0.40 24.83
C GLY A 50 -10.77 -1.92 24.59
N LYS A 51 -11.11 -2.76 25.57
CA LYS A 51 -10.95 -4.23 25.49
C LYS A 51 -11.94 -4.91 24.54
N LYS A 52 -13.07 -4.28 24.22
CA LYS A 52 -14.04 -4.80 23.24
C LYS A 52 -14.42 -3.69 22.26
N LYS A 53 -13.74 -3.67 21.12
CA LYS A 53 -14.19 -2.87 19.97
C LYS A 53 -15.31 -3.65 19.30
N GLU A 54 -16.54 -3.44 19.75
CA GLU A 54 -17.73 -4.04 19.17
C GLU A 54 -18.33 -3.10 18.09
N GLY A 55 -19.04 -3.70 17.13
CA GLY A 55 -19.67 -2.97 16.02
C GLY A 55 -18.67 -2.18 15.15
N LEU A 56 -19.03 -0.95 14.81
CA LEU A 56 -18.25 -0.04 13.94
C LEU A 56 -16.82 0.22 14.45
N ALA A 57 -16.54 0.02 15.73
CA ALA A 57 -15.19 0.18 16.28
C ALA A 57 -14.26 -0.99 15.91
N ALA A 58 -14.79 -2.15 15.49
CA ALA A 58 -14.00 -3.32 15.09
C ALA A 58 -13.37 -3.14 13.69
N GLU A 59 -14.08 -2.47 12.78
CA GLU A 59 -13.69 -2.36 11.38
C GLU A 59 -12.42 -1.54 11.18
N LYS A 60 -11.58 -1.91 10.20
CA LYS A 60 -10.37 -1.15 9.86
C LYS A 60 -10.76 -0.05 8.86
N PRO A 61 -10.60 1.24 9.21
CA PRO A 61 -10.86 2.31 8.26
C PRO A 61 -9.79 2.27 7.16
N ARG A 62 -10.14 2.83 5.99
CA ARG A 62 -9.19 3.10 4.91
C ARG A 62 -8.02 3.96 5.38
N SER A 63 -6.88 3.88 4.69
CA SER A 63 -5.68 4.63 5.10
C SER A 63 -5.89 6.14 5.04
N GLY A 64 -6.77 6.64 4.16
CA GLY A 64 -6.96 8.07 3.91
C GLY A 64 -5.81 8.73 3.15
N ARG A 65 -4.78 7.96 2.75
CA ARG A 65 -3.53 8.47 2.19
C ARG A 65 -3.28 7.83 0.82
N PRO A 66 -3.66 8.51 -0.28
CA PRO A 66 -3.44 8.00 -1.61
C PRO A 66 -1.96 8.05 -2.01
N VAL A 67 -1.65 7.39 -3.13
CA VAL A 67 -0.36 7.52 -3.81
C VAL A 67 -0.21 8.95 -4.31
N THR A 68 0.99 9.51 -4.13
CA THR A 68 1.33 10.86 -4.60
C THR A 68 2.17 10.79 -5.87
N ASP A 69 2.16 11.86 -6.66
CA ASP A 69 2.95 11.96 -7.89
C ASP A 69 4.44 11.74 -7.64
N ARG A 70 4.96 12.26 -6.52
CA ARG A 70 6.36 12.06 -6.11
C ARG A 70 6.65 10.58 -5.89
N ALA A 71 5.76 9.86 -5.22
CA ALA A 71 5.93 8.44 -4.96
C ALA A 71 5.82 7.60 -6.23
N LEU A 72 4.91 7.98 -7.14
CA LEU A 72 4.80 7.33 -8.45
C LEU A 72 6.05 7.55 -9.30
N LYS A 73 6.55 8.79 -9.37
CA LYS A 73 7.81 9.12 -10.07
C LYS A 73 8.99 8.37 -9.45
N ALA A 74 9.03 8.23 -8.12
CA ALA A 74 10.05 7.43 -7.45
C ALA A 74 9.96 5.95 -7.85
N ALA A 75 8.76 5.38 -7.93
CA ALA A 75 8.54 4.01 -8.39
C ALA A 75 8.97 3.79 -9.85
N LEU A 76 8.67 4.75 -10.73
CA LEU A 76 9.07 4.72 -12.15
C LEU A 76 10.58 4.86 -12.33
N THR A 77 11.23 5.74 -11.55
CA THR A 77 12.67 6.02 -11.65
C THR A 77 13.55 5.07 -10.82
N GLY A 78 12.94 4.16 -10.06
CA GLY A 78 13.65 3.11 -9.31
C GLY A 78 14.21 3.59 -7.97
N LYS A 79 13.76 4.77 -7.51
CA LYS A 79 14.10 5.29 -6.19
C LYS A 79 13.35 4.54 -5.11
N GLU A 80 13.85 4.61 -3.88
CA GLU A 80 13.23 3.94 -2.75
C GLU A 80 11.81 4.45 -2.49
N VAL A 81 10.88 3.50 -2.45
CA VAL A 81 9.47 3.74 -2.10
C VAL A 81 9.18 3.01 -0.79
N SER A 82 8.53 3.69 0.15
CA SER A 82 8.20 3.11 1.45
C SER A 82 7.27 1.90 1.34
N GLY A 83 7.39 0.96 2.27
CA GLY A 83 6.60 -0.28 2.29
C GLY A 83 5.09 -0.06 2.15
N PRO A 84 4.46 0.82 2.96
CA PRO A 84 3.03 1.13 2.83
C PRO A 84 2.65 1.69 1.46
N MET A 85 3.56 2.44 0.83
CA MET A 85 3.34 3.01 -0.49
C MET A 85 3.42 1.97 -1.60
N LYS A 86 4.35 0.99 -1.50
CA LYS A 86 4.39 -0.18 -2.40
C LYS A 86 3.08 -0.97 -2.34
N THR A 87 2.51 -1.17 -1.15
CA THR A 87 1.20 -1.84 -0.99
C THR A 87 0.06 -1.04 -1.62
N ARG A 88 0.07 0.29 -1.52
CA ARG A 88 -0.97 1.13 -2.16
C ARG A 88 -0.87 1.11 -3.68
N LEU A 89 0.35 1.19 -4.21
CA LEU A 89 0.61 1.04 -5.65
C LEU A 89 0.10 -0.32 -6.15
N LEU A 90 0.37 -1.40 -5.40
CA LEU A 90 -0.15 -2.73 -5.74
C LEU A 90 -1.68 -2.76 -5.79
N LYS A 91 -2.37 -2.24 -4.77
CA LYS A 91 -3.84 -2.22 -4.77
C LYS A 91 -4.39 -1.45 -5.96
N ALA A 92 -3.81 -0.29 -6.27
CA ALA A 92 -4.24 0.51 -7.41
C ALA A 92 -4.01 -0.22 -8.74
N VAL A 93 -2.86 -0.89 -8.92
CA VAL A 93 -2.56 -1.69 -10.10
C VAL A 93 -3.52 -2.88 -10.21
N ASN A 94 -3.73 -3.64 -9.12
CA ASN A 94 -4.64 -4.78 -9.12
C ASN A 94 -6.09 -4.37 -9.42
N HIS A 95 -6.55 -3.24 -8.92
CA HIS A 95 -7.85 -2.70 -9.28
C HIS A 95 -7.97 -2.38 -10.78
N LEU A 96 -6.93 -1.82 -11.39
CA LEU A 96 -6.90 -1.58 -12.84
C LEU A 96 -6.81 -2.87 -13.65
N LEU A 97 -6.14 -3.92 -13.13
CA LEU A 97 -6.09 -5.24 -13.75
C LEU A 97 -7.46 -5.94 -13.68
N GLU A 98 -8.16 -5.83 -12.56
CA GLU A 98 -9.53 -6.34 -12.40
C GLU A 98 -10.48 -5.70 -13.42
N GLN A 99 -10.40 -4.37 -13.62
CA GLN A 99 -11.17 -3.68 -14.66
C GLN A 99 -10.86 -4.20 -16.07
N LYS A 100 -9.61 -4.62 -16.30
CA LYS A 100 -9.15 -5.23 -17.55
C LYS A 100 -9.38 -6.74 -17.61
N LYS A 101 -10.01 -7.35 -16.60
CA LYS A 101 -10.21 -8.80 -16.45
C LYS A 101 -8.90 -9.60 -16.54
N GLN A 102 -7.83 -9.03 -16.01
CA GLN A 102 -6.52 -9.67 -15.90
C GLN A 102 -6.31 -10.17 -14.48
N GLU A 103 -5.39 -11.12 -14.32
CA GLU A 103 -5.06 -11.70 -13.03
C GLU A 103 -4.41 -10.67 -12.09
N LYS A 104 -4.70 -10.83 -10.79
CA LYS A 104 -4.07 -10.01 -9.76
C LYS A 104 -2.62 -10.39 -9.61
N VAL A 105 -1.81 -9.40 -9.29
CA VAL A 105 -0.36 -9.54 -9.20
C VAL A 105 0.08 -9.30 -7.76
N ASP A 106 1.28 -9.77 -7.42
CA ASP A 106 1.91 -9.63 -6.12
C ASP A 106 3.00 -8.54 -6.09
N LEU A 107 3.37 -8.11 -4.87
CA LEU A 107 4.41 -7.08 -4.67
C LEU A 107 5.75 -7.44 -5.33
N ARG A 108 6.14 -8.72 -5.35
CA ARG A 108 7.41 -9.20 -5.92
C ARG A 108 7.46 -9.09 -7.44
N ALA A 109 6.31 -9.09 -8.09
CA ALA A 109 6.22 -8.90 -9.53
C ALA A 109 6.34 -7.42 -9.92
N LEU A 110 5.94 -6.48 -9.05
CA LEU A 110 6.05 -5.05 -9.29
C LEU A 110 7.37 -4.43 -8.82
N PHE A 111 7.96 -4.94 -7.73
CA PHE A 111 9.14 -4.37 -7.11
C PHE A 111 10.18 -5.43 -6.80
N GLU A 112 11.45 -5.08 -6.98
CA GLU A 112 12.56 -5.83 -6.39
C GLU A 112 12.49 -5.65 -4.87
N MET A 113 12.21 -6.75 -4.19
CA MET A 113 12.13 -6.80 -2.75
C MET A 113 13.37 -7.53 -2.25
N PRO A 114 14.12 -6.97 -1.29
CA PRO A 114 15.11 -7.78 -0.58
C PRO A 114 14.35 -8.93 0.08
N SER A 115 14.79 -10.17 -0.18
CA SER A 115 14.18 -11.35 0.43
C SER A 115 14.15 -11.16 1.95
N LYS A 116 12.99 -11.41 2.56
CA LYS A 116 12.80 -11.27 4.00
C LYS A 116 13.55 -12.44 4.68
N GLY A 117 14.85 -12.26 4.85
CA GLY A 117 15.80 -13.24 5.37
C GLY A 117 17.26 -12.75 5.45
N GLY A 118 17.60 -11.57 4.92
CA GLY A 118 18.98 -11.08 4.84
C GLY A 118 19.42 -10.04 5.88
N LYS A 119 18.89 -10.04 7.11
CA LYS A 119 19.48 -9.24 8.22
C LYS A 119 19.57 -10.07 9.50
N ARG A 120 20.50 -11.03 9.51
CA ARG A 120 21.21 -11.49 10.71
C ARG A 120 22.56 -12.18 10.45
N ALA A 121 23.17 -12.03 9.27
CA ALA A 121 24.44 -12.69 8.91
C ALA A 121 25.45 -11.70 8.27
N ALA A 122 25.63 -10.52 8.87
CA ALA A 122 26.66 -9.56 8.45
C ALA A 122 27.36 -8.91 9.65
N ALA A 123 27.51 -9.66 10.75
CA ALA A 123 28.19 -9.19 11.97
C ALA A 123 28.97 -10.31 12.68
N ALA A 124 29.38 -11.38 11.97
CA ALA A 124 30.04 -12.54 12.59
C ALA A 124 31.24 -13.08 11.80
N GLU A 125 31.82 -12.30 10.89
CA GLU A 125 33.02 -12.75 10.14
C GLU A 125 34.00 -11.59 9.96
N GLU A 126 34.42 -10.99 11.08
CA GLU A 126 35.62 -10.15 11.13
C GLU A 126 36.18 -10.10 12.57
N SER A 127 36.33 -11.27 13.21
CA SER A 127 37.17 -11.46 14.41
C SER A 127 37.25 -12.94 14.81
N ALA A 128 38.07 -13.73 14.11
CA ALA A 128 38.75 -14.91 14.66
C ALA A 128 39.90 -15.31 13.73
#